data_AF-A0A0M3ITC2-F1
#
_entry.id   AF-A0A0M3ITC2-F1
#
_cell.length_a   1.000
_cell.length_b   1.000
_cell.length_c   1.000
_cell.angle_alpha   90.00
_cell.angle_beta   90.00
_cell.angle_gamma   90.00
#
_symmetry.space_group_name_H-M   'P 1'
#
loop_
_entity.id
_entity.type
_entity.pdbx_description
1 polymer ?
#
loop_
_entity_poly.entity_id
_entity_poly.type
_entity_poly.pdbx_seq_one_letter_code
_entity_poly.pdbx_strand_id
1 'polypeptide(L)'
;MRYFQLLAATTKKFDSKKNVWISDPHEGFIAAEIKSTKGDTIVVVTSKGAEKTMKKDDVQQMNPPKFEKTEDMANLTFLNDASVLHNLRQRYYSMMIYVGFRNFEVCIHKKLLFDVRR
;
A
#
# COMPACT_ATOMS: atom_id res chain seq x y z
N MET A 1 -18.28 -14.38 2.70
CA MET A 1 -17.37 -13.44 3.39
C MET A 1 -16.26 -12.89 2.48
N ARG A 2 -15.36 -13.71 1.90
CA ARG A 2 -14.25 -13.23 1.02
C ARG A 2 -14.69 -12.43 -0.21
N TYR A 3 -15.78 -12.85 -0.87
CA TYR A 3 -16.29 -12.20 -2.08
C TYR A 3 -16.73 -10.74 -1.85
N PHE A 4 -17.39 -10.45 -0.72
CA PHE A 4 -17.85 -9.10 -0.39
C PHE A 4 -16.70 -8.12 -0.09
N GLN A 5 -15.60 -8.60 0.49
CA GLN A 5 -14.41 -7.77 0.75
C GLN A 5 -13.68 -7.38 -0.53
N LEU A 6 -13.59 -8.29 -1.51
CA LEU A 6 -13.04 -7.98 -2.84
C LEU A 6 -13.89 -6.93 -3.55
N LEU A 7 -15.22 -7.08 -3.54
CA LEU A 7 -16.13 -6.10 -4.12
C LEU A 7 -15.96 -4.72 -3.48
N ALA A 8 -15.88 -4.63 -2.14
CA ALA A 8 -15.67 -3.38 -1.43
C ALA A 8 -14.31 -2.71 -1.71
N ALA A 9 -13.26 -3.49 -1.99
CA ALA A 9 -11.97 -2.96 -2.42
C ALA A 9 -12.04 -2.38 -3.85
N THR A 10 -12.76 -3.06 -4.75
CA THR A 10 -12.92 -2.64 -6.15
C THR A 10 -13.85 -1.43 -6.36
N THR A 11 -14.69 -1.09 -5.40
CA THR A 11 -15.61 0.06 -5.48
C THR A 11 -15.02 1.37 -4.94
N LYS A 12 -13.86 1.34 -4.30
CA LYS A 12 -13.16 2.57 -3.89
C LYS A 12 -12.74 3.34 -5.14
N LYS A 13 -13.21 4.59 -5.24
CA LYS A 13 -12.71 5.53 -6.26
C LYS A 13 -11.19 5.65 -6.09
N PHE A 14 -10.47 5.23 -7.12
CA PHE A 14 -9.02 5.29 -7.18
C PHE A 14 -8.61 6.10 -8.41
N ASP A 15 -7.73 7.06 -8.20
CA ASP A 15 -7.10 7.87 -9.23
C ASP A 15 -5.58 7.72 -9.08
N SER A 16 -4.93 7.09 -10.06
CA SER A 16 -3.50 6.82 -10.04
C SER A 16 -2.62 8.07 -9.99
N LYS A 17 -3.17 9.24 -10.35
CA LYS A 17 -2.45 10.52 -10.30
C LYS A 17 -2.65 11.25 -8.98
N LYS A 18 -3.67 10.89 -8.19
CA LYS A 18 -3.98 11.55 -6.91
C LYS A 18 -3.69 10.69 -5.71
N ASN A 19 -3.97 9.39 -5.76
CA ASN A 19 -3.76 8.50 -4.63
C ASN A 19 -2.28 8.10 -4.54
N VAL A 20 -1.66 8.44 -3.42
CA VAL A 20 -0.24 8.24 -3.17
C VAL A 20 -0.01 7.75 -1.74
N TRP A 21 1.16 7.19 -1.50
CA TRP A 21 1.66 6.87 -0.18
C TRP A 21 2.62 7.96 0.29
N ILE A 22 2.53 8.32 1.56
CA ILE A 22 3.47 9.23 2.21
C ILE A 22 4.00 8.60 3.49
N SER A 23 5.19 9.00 3.93
CA SER A 23 5.75 8.51 5.19
C SER A 23 4.92 8.97 6.40
N ASP A 24 4.74 8.08 7.36
CA ASP A 24 4.05 8.33 8.62
C ASP A 24 4.86 7.75 9.79
N PRO A 25 5.13 8.52 10.86
CA PRO A 25 5.93 8.05 11.99
C PRO A 25 5.35 6.85 12.73
N HIS A 26 4.03 6.64 12.67
CA HIS A 26 3.35 5.57 13.41
C HIS A 26 3.02 4.36 12.53
N GLU A 27 2.61 4.60 11.29
CA GLU A 27 2.19 3.56 10.34
C GLU A 27 3.32 3.14 9.37
N GLY A 28 4.48 3.81 9.42
CA GLY A 28 5.53 3.72 8.40
C GLY A 28 5.15 4.48 7.13
N PHE A 29 4.05 4.06 6.51
CA PHE A 29 3.42 4.75 5.37
C PHE A 29 1.90 4.84 5.55
N ILE A 30 1.32 5.93 5.06
CA ILE A 30 -0.13 6.16 5.07
C ILE A 30 -0.64 6.61 3.71
N ALA A 31 -1.87 6.23 3.39
CA ALA A 31 -2.55 6.65 2.17
C ALA A 31 -2.84 8.15 2.24
N ALA A 32 -2.68 8.84 1.11
CA ALA A 32 -3.05 10.23 0.95
C ALA A 32 -3.60 10.51 -0.46
N GLU A 33 -4.30 11.62 -0.60
CA GLU A 33 -4.78 12.15 -1.88
C GLU A 33 -4.15 13.51 -2.17
N ILE A 34 -3.58 13.69 -3.36
CA ILE A 34 -3.06 14.97 -3.83
C ILE A 34 -4.22 15.92 -4.07
N LYS A 35 -4.26 17.01 -3.30
CA LYS A 35 -5.24 18.09 -3.41
C LYS A 35 -4.80 19.15 -4.41
N SER A 36 -3.52 19.50 -4.40
CA SER A 36 -2.95 20.47 -5.34
C SER A 36 -1.46 20.27 -5.57
N THR A 37 -0.94 20.77 -6.68
CA THR A 37 0.48 20.76 -7.05
C THR A 37 0.92 22.18 -7.39
N LYS A 38 2.04 22.63 -6.84
CA LYS A 38 2.65 23.94 -7.08
C LYS A 38 4.16 23.77 -7.27
N GLY A 39 4.61 23.73 -8.53
CA GLY A 39 6.00 23.42 -8.86
C GLY A 39 6.39 22.04 -8.32
N ASP A 40 7.45 22.00 -7.52
CA ASP A 40 7.99 20.75 -6.93
C ASP A 40 7.32 20.37 -5.61
N THR A 41 6.37 21.18 -5.13
CA THR A 41 5.66 20.96 -3.87
C THR A 41 4.22 20.53 -4.14
N ILE A 42 3.73 19.59 -3.35
CA ILE A 42 2.35 19.12 -3.40
C ILE A 42 1.68 19.31 -2.03
N VAL A 43 0.37 19.49 -2.07
CA VAL A 43 -0.49 19.45 -0.88
C VAL A 43 -1.30 18.17 -0.93
N VAL A 44 -1.18 17.35 0.11
CA VAL A 44 -1.86 16.06 0.23
C VAL A 44 -2.77 16.05 1.44
N VAL A 45 -3.88 15.33 1.36
CA VAL A 45 -4.75 15.03 2.49
C VAL A 45 -4.61 13.56 2.82
N THR A 46 -4.13 13.26 4.02
CA THR A 46 -3.96 11.88 4.50
C THR A 46 -5.30 11.20 4.74
N SER A 47 -5.31 9.87 4.78
CA SER A 47 -6.52 9.10 5.12
C SER A 47 -7.02 9.35 6.55
N LYS A 48 -6.22 9.98 7.41
CA LYS A 48 -6.59 10.47 8.74
C LYS A 48 -7.23 11.87 8.71
N GLY A 49 -7.38 12.48 7.53
CA GLY A 49 -7.96 13.82 7.33
C GLY A 49 -6.97 14.97 7.51
N ALA A 50 -5.70 14.71 7.86
CA ALA A 50 -4.70 15.76 8.02
C ALA A 50 -4.14 16.22 6.67
N GLU A 51 -4.03 17.54 6.47
CA GLU A 51 -3.42 18.16 5.30
C GLU A 51 -1.91 18.36 5.55
N LYS A 52 -1.08 18.01 4.56
CA LYS A 52 0.38 18.15 4.61
C LYS A 52 0.90 18.74 3.31
N THR A 53 1.95 19.55 3.43
CA THR A 53 2.71 20.08 2.30
C THR A 53 4.08 19.42 2.26
N MET A 54 4.47 18.88 1.11
CA MET A 54 5.72 18.13 0.96
C MET A 54 6.21 18.16 -0.49
N LYS A 55 7.46 17.72 -0.72
CA LYS A 55 7.99 17.64 -2.08
C LYS A 55 7.35 16.48 -2.82
N LYS A 56 7.24 16.63 -4.14
CA LYS A 56 6.72 15.58 -5.02
C LYS A 56 7.58 14.31 -5.00
N ASP A 57 8.87 14.43 -4.72
CA ASP A 57 9.79 13.28 -4.68
C ASP A 57 9.66 12.46 -3.40
N ASP A 58 9.02 13.02 -2.35
CA ASP A 58 8.82 12.34 -1.06
C ASP A 58 7.60 11.41 -1.05
N VAL A 59 6.85 11.32 -2.16
CA VAL A 59 5.66 10.45 -2.26
C VAL A 59 5.93 9.21 -3.09
N GLN A 60 5.33 8.10 -2.68
CA GLN A 60 5.39 6.84 -3.42
C GLN A 60 4.06 6.58 -4.14
N GLN A 61 4.15 6.05 -5.35
CA GLN A 61 2.97 5.74 -6.16
C GLN A 61 2.15 4.61 -5.55
N MET A 62 0.82 4.74 -5.59
CA MET A 62 -0.09 3.74 -5.05
C MET A 62 -0.52 2.77 -6.15
N ASN A 63 -0.51 1.47 -5.84
CA ASN A 63 -1.05 0.46 -6.74
C ASN A 63 -2.60 0.54 -6.77
N PRO A 64 -3.24 0.35 -7.94
CA PRO A 64 -4.68 0.27 -8.04
C PRO A 64 -5.30 -0.86 -7.17
N PRO A 65 -6.58 -0.73 -6.74
CA PRO A 65 -7.23 -1.72 -5.87
C PRO A 65 -7.29 -3.15 -6.42
N LYS A 66 -7.12 -3.35 -7.75
CA LYS A 66 -7.03 -4.70 -8.34
C LYS A 66 -5.82 -5.50 -7.85
N PHE A 67 -4.80 -4.84 -7.30
CA PHE A 67 -3.61 -5.46 -6.72
C PHE A 67 -3.72 -5.70 -5.21
N GLU A 68 -4.86 -5.39 -4.61
CA GLU A 68 -5.10 -5.55 -3.19
C GLU A 68 -4.94 -7.03 -2.79
N LYS A 69 -4.07 -7.28 -1.81
CA LYS A 69 -3.77 -8.63 -1.29
C LYS A 69 -3.26 -9.58 -2.37
N THR A 70 -2.45 -9.11 -3.33
CA THR A 70 -1.79 -9.98 -4.32
C THR A 70 -1.05 -11.14 -3.65
N GLU A 71 -1.11 -12.32 -4.26
CA GLU A 71 -0.41 -13.52 -3.80
C GLU A 71 1.07 -13.51 -4.15
N ASP A 72 1.48 -12.78 -5.18
CA ASP A 72 2.87 -12.48 -5.50
C ASP A 72 3.07 -10.98 -5.64
N MET A 73 3.92 -10.40 -4.79
CA MET A 73 4.20 -8.96 -4.79
C MET A 73 5.10 -8.54 -5.96
N ALA A 74 5.78 -9.46 -6.64
CA ALA A 74 6.50 -9.15 -7.86
C ALA A 74 5.58 -8.68 -8.99
N ASN A 75 4.28 -8.97 -8.90
CA ASN A 75 3.27 -8.55 -9.89
C ASN A 75 2.71 -7.14 -9.64
N LEU A 76 3.14 -6.44 -8.58
CA LEU A 76 2.74 -5.05 -8.35
C LEU A 76 3.24 -4.15 -9.48
N THR A 77 2.43 -3.16 -9.91
CA THR A 77 2.87 -2.15 -10.88
C THR A 77 3.93 -1.23 -10.28
N PHE A 78 3.75 -0.85 -9.01
CA PHE A 78 4.71 -0.05 -8.27
C PHE A 78 5.27 -0.89 -7.13
N LEU A 79 6.49 -1.40 -7.32
CA LEU A 79 7.20 -2.18 -6.32
C LEU A 79 8.03 -1.25 -5.42
N ASN A 80 7.34 -0.58 -4.50
CA ASN A 80 7.93 0.34 -3.52
C ASN A 80 7.61 -0.11 -2.08
N ASP A 81 8.36 0.41 -1.11
CA ASP A 81 8.27 0.00 0.29
C ASP A 81 6.86 0.15 0.85
N ALA A 82 6.17 1.23 0.50
CA ALA A 82 4.80 1.48 0.95
C ALA A 82 3.82 0.42 0.42
N SER A 83 3.95 0.03 -0.85
CA SER A 83 3.08 -0.97 -1.47
C SER A 83 3.33 -2.37 -0.91
N VAL A 84 4.58 -2.73 -0.65
CA VAL A 84 4.95 -4.00 0.00
C VAL A 84 4.37 -4.04 1.41
N LEU A 85 4.59 -2.99 2.21
CA LEU A 85 4.08 -2.89 3.57
C LEU A 85 2.55 -2.97 3.62
N HIS A 86 1.86 -2.25 2.72
CA HIS A 86 0.40 -2.27 2.62
C HIS A 86 -0.11 -3.67 2.29
N ASN A 87 0.47 -4.33 1.28
CA ASN A 87 0.04 -5.67 0.89
C ASN A 87 0.21 -6.68 2.04
N LEU A 88 1.39 -6.68 2.69
CA LEU A 88 1.66 -7.53 3.85
C LEU A 88 0.66 -7.29 4.99
N ARG A 89 0.41 -6.02 5.33
CA ARG A 89 -0.53 -5.64 6.40
C ARG A 89 -1.95 -6.13 6.10
N GLN A 90 -2.42 -5.94 4.87
CA GLN A 90 -3.76 -6.33 4.46
C GLN A 90 -3.95 -7.85 4.41
N ARG A 91 -2.91 -8.57 3.96
CA ARG A 91 -2.89 -10.03 3.99
C ARG A 91 -2.87 -10.57 5.43
N TYR A 92 -2.06 -9.97 6.32
CA TYR A 92 -2.03 -10.32 7.74
C TYR A 92 -3.40 -10.19 8.41
N TYR A 93 -4.09 -9.05 8.24
CA TYR A 93 -5.43 -8.86 8.80
C TYR A 93 -6.48 -9.81 8.21
N SER A 94 -6.22 -10.37 7.03
CA SER A 94 -7.09 -11.34 6.38
C SER A 94 -6.67 -12.80 6.67
N MET A 95 -5.73 -13.02 7.59
CA MET A 95 -5.13 -14.33 7.92
C MET A 95 -4.48 -15.03 6.71
N MET A 96 -4.02 -14.26 5.73
CA MET A 96 -3.25 -14.75 4.58
C MET A 96 -1.76 -14.60 4.87
N ILE A 97 -1.18 -15.58 5.56
CA ILE A 97 0.16 -15.47 6.14
C ILE A 97 1.29 -15.80 5.16
N TYR A 98 1.02 -16.38 4.00
CA TYR A 98 2.03 -16.64 2.97
C TYR A 98 1.86 -15.66 1.81
N VAL A 99 2.95 -15.15 1.27
CA VAL A 99 2.98 -14.32 0.07
C VAL A 99 4.26 -14.60 -0.72
N GLY A 100 4.12 -14.74 -2.03
CA GLY A 100 5.23 -14.87 -2.95
C GLY A 100 5.93 -13.54 -3.21
N PHE A 101 7.22 -13.63 -3.46
CA PHE A 101 8.03 -12.55 -4.00
C PHE A 101 9.03 -13.14 -4.99
N ARG A 102 8.71 -13.08 -6.28
CA ARG A 102 9.50 -13.71 -7.35
C ARG A 102 9.66 -15.22 -7.09
N ASN A 103 10.86 -15.64 -6.68
CA ASN A 103 11.21 -17.04 -6.44
C ASN A 103 11.26 -17.37 -4.93
N PHE A 104 10.77 -16.49 -4.06
CA PHE A 104 10.80 -16.67 -2.62
C PHE A 104 9.38 -16.64 -2.04
N GLU A 105 9.15 -17.39 -0.97
CA GLU A 105 7.95 -17.27 -0.17
C GLU A 105 8.26 -16.57 1.16
N VAL A 106 7.43 -15.60 1.50
CA VAL A 106 7.50 -14.85 2.75
C VAL A 106 6.34 -15.26 3.65
N CYS A 107 6.65 -15.73 4.86
CA CYS A 107 5.66 -16.00 5.90
C CYS A 107 5.55 -14.86 6.90
N ILE A 108 4.32 -14.38 7.15
CA ILE A 108 3.99 -13.34 8.12
C ILE A 108 3.64 -14.00 9.46
N HIS A 109 4.60 -14.07 10.37
CA HIS A 109 4.39 -14.65 11.69
C HIS A 109 3.76 -13.65 12.68
N LYS A 110 2.88 -14.12 13.58
CA LYS A 110 2.24 -13.32 14.66
C LYS A 110 3.25 -12.63 15.59
N LYS A 111 4.47 -13.15 15.69
CA LYS A 111 5.63 -12.51 16.32
C LYS A 111 6.67 -12.16 15.24
N LEU A 112 6.44 -11.13 14.42
CA LEU A 112 7.43 -10.40 13.58
C LEU A 112 8.76 -11.14 13.29
N LEU A 113 8.69 -12.33 12.70
CA LEU A 113 9.83 -13.12 12.25
C LEU A 113 9.46 -13.57 10.85
N PHE A 114 10.13 -12.97 9.87
CA PHE A 114 10.03 -13.35 8.47
C PHE A 114 10.80 -14.67 8.30
N ASP A 115 10.09 -15.78 8.17
CA ASP A 115 10.68 -17.04 7.71
C ASP A 115 10.62 -17.04 6.18
N VAL A 116 11.79 -16.89 5.54
CA VAL A 116 11.93 -16.93 4.08
C VAL A 116 12.23 -18.37 3.71
N ARG A 117 11.26 -19.05 3.10
CA ARG A 117 11.46 -20.40 2.56
C ARG A 117 11.90 -20.28 1.10
N ARG A 118 12.98 -20.98 0.77
CA ARG A 118 13.46 -21.17 -0.61
C ARG A 118 12.75 -22.34 -1.26
#